data_AF-A0A2E7F9Z6-F1
#
_entry.id   AF-A0A2E7F9Z6-F1
#
_cell.length_a   1.000
_cell.length_b   1.000
_cell.length_c   1.000
_cell.angle_alpha   90.00
_cell.angle_beta   90.00
_cell.angle_gamma   90.00
#
_symmetry.space_group_name_H-M   'P 1'
#
loop_
_entity.id
_entity.type
_entity.pdbx_description
1 polymer ?
#
loop_
_entity_poly.entity_id
_entity_poly.type
_entity_poly.pdbx_seq_one_letter_code
_entity_poly.pdbx_strand_id
1 'polypeptide(L)'
;MKIPEIKSTRAQSAKKTQKADESGGTSFTDHLAPARGPSSKADASGNAGAVVAVSSILSVQEVEGEAKEDQQLRRLIQWGEDILDQLDKIRHDLLVGAIPLDRLSGLAQAMRDRKTNISDPGLLALINEIELRAEVEIAKYSSDI
;
A
#
# COMPACT_ATOMS: atom_id res chain seq x y z
N MET A 1 -10.50 -25.63 -46.80
CA MET A 1 -10.89 -24.37 -46.14
C MET A 1 -9.69 -23.44 -46.22
N LYS A 2 -9.82 -22.30 -46.89
CA LYS A 2 -8.74 -21.34 -47.13
C LYS A 2 -8.85 -20.24 -46.07
N ILE A 3 -7.81 -20.06 -45.25
CA ILE A 3 -7.74 -19.01 -44.23
C ILE A 3 -7.13 -17.77 -44.90
N PRO A 4 -7.81 -16.61 -44.93
CA PRO A 4 -7.22 -15.40 -45.49
C PRO A 4 -6.18 -14.80 -44.52
N GLU A 5 -5.04 -14.42 -45.08
CA GLU A 5 -3.93 -13.74 -44.39
C GLU A 5 -4.36 -12.38 -43.83
N ILE A 6 -4.00 -12.12 -42.58
CA ILE A 6 -4.16 -10.83 -41.92
C ILE A 6 -3.10 -9.85 -42.45
N LYS A 7 -3.59 -8.77 -43.09
CA LYS A 7 -2.76 -7.68 -43.61
C LYS A 7 -2.17 -6.88 -42.44
N SER A 8 -0.87 -7.02 -42.21
CA SER A 8 -0.12 -6.25 -41.20
C SER A 8 -0.17 -4.75 -41.51
N THR A 9 -0.67 -3.95 -40.57
CA THR A 9 -0.68 -2.49 -40.66
C THR A 9 0.73 -1.97 -40.38
N ARG A 10 1.41 -1.56 -41.45
CA ARG A 10 2.68 -0.83 -41.44
C ARG A 10 2.52 0.46 -40.61
N ALA A 11 3.14 0.50 -39.44
CA ALA A 11 3.36 1.73 -38.69
C ALA A 11 4.26 2.66 -39.53
N GLN A 12 3.79 3.88 -39.78
CA GLN A 12 4.58 4.92 -40.45
C GLN A 12 5.68 5.39 -39.50
N SER A 13 6.93 5.26 -39.96
CA SER A 13 8.09 5.87 -39.32
C SER A 13 8.00 7.39 -39.50
N ALA A 14 7.66 8.11 -38.43
CA ALA A 14 7.77 9.56 -38.40
C ALA A 14 9.23 9.93 -38.14
N LYS A 15 9.96 10.16 -39.23
CA LYS A 15 11.26 10.81 -39.27
C LYS A 15 11.12 12.24 -38.74
N LYS A 16 11.58 12.53 -37.51
CA LYS A 16 11.80 13.92 -37.05
C LYS A 16 13.30 14.18 -36.95
N THR A 17 13.70 15.18 -37.71
CA THR A 17 15.03 15.71 -37.95
C THR A 17 15.67 16.30 -36.69
N GLN A 18 16.97 16.08 -36.53
CA GLN A 18 17.84 16.85 -35.63
C GLN A 18 17.93 18.32 -36.08
N LYS A 19 17.90 19.27 -35.13
CA LYS A 19 18.99 20.24 -34.89
C LYS A 19 18.75 21.03 -33.59
N ALA A 20 19.87 21.37 -32.93
CA ALA A 20 20.11 22.18 -31.73
C ALA A 20 19.36 23.54 -31.71
N ASP A 21 19.23 24.30 -30.62
CA ASP A 21 20.16 24.59 -29.51
C ASP A 21 19.42 25.36 -28.38
N GLU A 22 20.02 25.34 -27.18
CA GLU A 22 19.93 26.26 -26.04
C GLU A 22 18.59 26.87 -25.53
N SER A 23 18.19 26.45 -24.33
CA SER A 23 17.57 27.32 -23.31
C SER A 23 17.88 26.70 -21.94
N GLY A 24 18.77 27.36 -21.19
CA GLY A 24 19.36 26.87 -19.95
C GLY A 24 18.33 26.60 -18.85
N GLY A 25 18.17 25.33 -18.50
CA GLY A 25 17.68 24.88 -17.22
C GLY A 25 18.81 24.11 -16.55
N THR A 26 19.42 24.68 -15.51
CA THR A 26 20.41 23.98 -14.70
C THR A 26 19.76 22.75 -14.09
N SER A 27 20.30 21.58 -14.40
CA SER A 27 19.91 20.33 -13.72
C SER A 27 20.23 20.48 -12.24
N PHE A 28 19.34 20.06 -11.36
CA PHE A 28 19.50 20.08 -9.90
C PHE A 28 20.86 19.50 -9.43
N THR A 29 21.45 18.61 -10.23
CA THR A 29 22.79 18.04 -10.05
C THR A 29 23.93 19.06 -10.10
N ASP A 30 23.81 20.15 -10.86
CA ASP A 30 24.83 21.22 -10.90
C ASP A 30 24.88 22.03 -9.61
N HIS A 31 23.77 22.12 -8.88
CA HIS A 31 23.72 22.78 -7.57
C HIS A 31 24.28 21.92 -6.44
N LEU A 32 24.48 20.61 -6.69
CA LEU A 32 25.09 19.66 -5.75
C LEU A 32 26.60 19.51 -5.97
N ALA A 33 27.15 20.03 -7.07
CA ALA A 33 28.58 20.01 -7.31
C ALA A 33 29.29 21.07 -6.43
N PRO A 34 30.25 20.70 -5.57
CA PRO A 34 30.97 21.67 -4.76
C PRO A 34 31.79 22.57 -5.68
N ALA A 35 31.42 23.85 -5.73
CA ALA A 35 32.05 24.87 -6.54
C ALA A 35 33.58 24.84 -6.37
N ARG A 36 34.27 24.33 -7.38
CA ARG A 36 35.74 24.33 -7.46
C ARG A 36 36.15 25.25 -8.61
N GLY A 37 35.94 26.55 -8.39
CA GLY A 37 36.56 27.62 -9.17
C GLY A 37 37.93 27.98 -8.58
N PRO A 38 38.92 28.40 -9.40
CA PRO A 38 40.27 28.63 -8.94
C PRO A 38 40.40 29.99 -8.22
N SER A 39 41.27 30.01 -7.20
CA SER A 39 41.82 31.17 -6.49
C SER A 39 40.88 31.97 -5.57
N SER A 40 40.87 31.62 -4.28
CA SER A 40 41.51 32.43 -3.23
C SER A 40 41.24 31.81 -1.86
N LYS A 41 42.24 31.87 -0.99
CA LYS A 41 42.17 31.48 0.42
C LYS A 41 41.03 32.24 1.11
N ALA A 42 40.03 31.52 1.60
CA ALA A 42 39.17 31.95 2.69
C ALA A 42 38.62 30.70 3.37
N ASP A 43 38.85 30.61 4.67
CA ASP A 43 38.36 29.58 5.58
C ASP A 43 36.85 29.36 5.44
N ALA A 44 36.48 28.17 4.98
CA ALA A 44 35.13 27.62 5.15
C ALA A 44 35.19 26.10 5.34
N SER A 45 36.18 25.64 6.11
CA SER A 45 36.13 24.33 6.75
C SER A 45 35.26 24.47 8.00
N GLY A 46 33.96 24.17 7.89
CA GLY A 46 33.08 24.25 9.06
C GLY A 46 31.67 23.68 8.91
N ASN A 47 31.11 23.61 7.70
CA ASN A 47 29.67 23.31 7.57
C ASN A 47 29.30 22.08 6.73
N ALA A 48 30.26 21.43 6.06
CA ALA A 48 29.99 20.19 5.32
C ALA A 48 29.62 19.02 6.27
N GLY A 49 30.21 18.98 7.47
CA GLY A 49 29.87 17.98 8.49
C GLY A 49 28.45 18.16 9.07
N ALA A 50 27.96 19.39 9.17
CA ALA A 50 26.61 19.67 9.66
C ALA A 50 25.53 19.18 8.70
N VAL A 51 25.73 19.35 7.38
CA VAL A 51 24.79 18.84 6.36
C VAL A 51 24.81 17.32 6.32
N VAL A 52 25.99 16.68 6.40
CA VAL A 52 26.11 15.21 6.48
C VAL A 52 25.49 14.64 7.76
N ALA A 53 25.61 15.34 8.90
CA ALA A 53 24.97 14.95 10.17
C ALA A 53 23.43 15.07 10.12
N VAL A 54 22.90 16.10 9.44
CA VAL A 54 21.45 16.26 9.27
C VAL A 54 20.91 15.22 8.28
N SER A 55 21.62 14.94 7.18
CA SER A 55 21.25 13.88 6.24
C SER A 55 21.23 12.50 6.90
N SER A 56 22.16 12.22 7.82
CA SER A 56 22.17 10.95 8.56
C SER A 56 21.03 10.86 9.59
N ILE A 57 20.59 11.96 10.20
CA ILE A 57 19.38 11.97 11.05
C ILE A 57 18.11 11.77 10.22
N LEU A 58 18.02 12.37 9.03
CA LEU A 58 16.89 12.15 8.12
C LEU A 58 16.83 10.70 7.63
N SER A 59 17.96 10.11 7.23
CA SER A 59 18.00 8.71 6.81
C SER A 59 17.60 7.74 7.91
N VAL A 60 17.91 8.04 9.19
CA VAL A 60 17.42 7.23 10.32
C VAL A 60 15.90 7.36 10.49
N GLN A 61 15.33 8.53 10.26
CA GLN A 61 13.87 8.76 10.35
C GLN A 61 13.11 8.09 9.19
N GLU A 62 13.67 8.10 7.99
CA GLU A 62 13.10 7.40 6.83
C GLU A 62 13.07 5.89 7.08
N VAL A 63 14.15 5.31 7.59
CA VAL A 63 14.21 3.87 7.96
C VAL A 63 13.22 3.53 9.09
N GLU A 64 13.05 4.41 10.08
CA GLU A 64 12.01 4.21 11.10
C GLU A 64 10.58 4.33 10.54
N GLY A 65 10.35 5.19 9.55
CA GLY A 65 9.08 5.34 8.86
C GLY A 65 8.72 4.07 8.09
N GLU A 66 9.63 3.59 7.25
CA GLU A 66 9.47 2.34 6.49
C GLU A 66 9.25 1.14 7.43
N ALA A 67 10.01 1.05 8.53
CA ALA A 67 9.84 -0.03 9.51
C ALA A 67 8.48 0.02 10.21
N LYS A 68 7.91 1.21 10.46
CA LYS A 68 6.58 1.37 11.07
C LYS A 68 5.47 0.98 10.09
N GLU A 69 5.61 1.35 8.82
CA GLU A 69 4.67 0.95 7.76
C GLU A 69 4.68 -0.57 7.55
N ASP A 70 5.85 -1.20 7.48
CA ASP A 70 6.00 -2.65 7.38
C ASP A 70 5.35 -3.39 8.56
N GLN A 71 5.54 -2.89 9.78
CA GLN A 71 4.89 -3.47 10.97
C GLN A 71 3.37 -3.29 10.95
N GLN A 72 2.87 -2.18 10.39
CA GLN A 72 1.44 -1.97 10.22
C GLN A 72 0.86 -2.93 9.19
N LEU A 73 1.51 -3.08 8.03
CA LEU A 73 1.11 -4.03 6.99
C LEU A 73 1.09 -5.48 7.51
N ARG A 74 2.13 -5.90 8.26
CA ARG A 74 2.16 -7.24 8.89
C ARG A 74 0.99 -7.46 9.85
N ARG A 75 0.66 -6.46 10.67
CA ARG A 75 -0.50 -6.52 11.57
C ARG A 75 -1.83 -6.53 10.83
N LEU A 76 -1.92 -5.93 9.66
CA LEU A 76 -3.11 -5.98 8.81
C LEU A 76 -3.28 -7.38 8.21
N ILE A 77 -2.20 -7.96 7.68
CA ILE A 77 -2.18 -9.32 7.11
C ILE A 77 -2.55 -10.35 8.17
N GLN A 78 -1.89 -10.32 9.34
CA GLN A 78 -2.17 -11.28 10.42
C GLN A 78 -3.65 -11.27 10.82
N TRP A 79 -4.23 -10.08 10.98
CA TRP A 79 -5.64 -9.97 11.29
C TRP A 79 -6.55 -10.51 10.17
N GLY A 80 -6.16 -10.32 8.91
CA GLY A 80 -6.88 -10.89 7.78
C GLY A 80 -6.87 -12.41 7.84
N GLU A 81 -5.72 -13.01 8.13
CA GLU A 81 -5.58 -14.46 8.35
C GLU A 81 -6.45 -14.94 9.52
N ASP A 82 -6.43 -14.23 10.66
CA ASP A 82 -7.22 -14.58 11.84
C ASP A 82 -8.74 -14.59 11.52
N ILE A 83 -9.22 -13.62 10.74
CA ILE A 83 -10.63 -13.56 10.31
C ILE A 83 -10.96 -14.72 9.36
N LEU A 84 -10.09 -15.01 8.39
CA LEU A 84 -10.30 -16.10 7.45
C LEU A 84 -10.38 -17.45 8.19
N ASP A 85 -9.50 -17.67 9.16
CA ASP A 85 -9.53 -18.85 10.03
C ASP A 85 -10.82 -18.95 10.85
N GLN A 86 -11.33 -17.83 11.35
CA GLN A 86 -12.58 -17.79 12.10
C GLN A 86 -13.79 -18.09 11.20
N LEU A 87 -13.81 -17.55 9.99
CA LEU A 87 -14.83 -17.85 8.98
C LEU A 87 -14.80 -19.34 8.59
N ASP A 88 -13.62 -19.93 8.46
CA ASP A 88 -13.46 -21.35 8.13
C ASP A 88 -13.95 -22.27 9.26
N LYS A 89 -13.73 -21.90 10.52
CA LYS A 89 -14.30 -22.61 11.68
C LYS A 89 -15.82 -22.53 11.70
N ILE A 90 -16.37 -21.33 11.46
CA ILE A 90 -17.84 -21.14 11.37
C ILE A 90 -18.41 -21.99 10.23
N ARG A 91 -17.74 -22.01 9.07
CA ARG A 91 -18.13 -22.88 7.94
C ARG A 91 -18.14 -24.35 8.36
N HIS A 92 -17.11 -24.82 9.06
CA HIS A 92 -17.05 -26.21 9.51
C HIS A 92 -18.20 -26.56 10.47
N ASP A 93 -18.44 -25.72 11.47
CA ASP A 93 -19.52 -25.92 12.45
C ASP A 93 -20.89 -25.97 11.75
N LEU A 94 -21.13 -25.06 10.78
CA LEU A 94 -22.35 -25.03 9.98
C LEU A 94 -22.52 -26.29 9.10
N LEU A 95 -21.43 -26.83 8.53
CA LEU A 95 -21.48 -28.06 7.73
C LEU A 95 -21.85 -29.29 8.55
N VAL A 96 -21.51 -29.29 9.84
CA VAL A 96 -21.89 -30.36 10.79
C VAL A 96 -23.30 -30.12 11.37
N GLY A 97 -23.95 -29.01 11.00
CA GLY A 97 -25.30 -28.64 11.43
C GLY A 97 -25.36 -27.91 12.78
N ALA A 98 -24.24 -27.41 13.28
CA ALA A 98 -24.16 -26.60 14.49
C ALA A 98 -24.16 -25.10 14.14
N ILE A 99 -24.84 -24.27 14.96
CA ILE A 99 -24.82 -22.80 14.82
C ILE A 99 -23.90 -22.23 15.91
N PRO A 100 -22.69 -21.75 15.57
CA PRO A 100 -21.71 -21.31 16.56
C PRO A 100 -21.94 -19.85 16.98
N LEU A 101 -22.98 -19.61 17.80
CA LEU A 101 -23.38 -18.26 18.29
C LEU A 101 -22.21 -17.45 18.85
N ASP A 102 -21.39 -18.05 19.73
CA ASP A 102 -20.26 -17.37 20.36
C ASP A 102 -19.19 -16.95 19.33
N ARG A 103 -19.00 -17.74 18.27
CA ARG A 103 -18.06 -17.37 17.21
C ARG A 103 -18.62 -16.30 16.29
N LEU A 104 -19.92 -16.33 16.01
CA LEU A 104 -20.60 -15.32 15.21
C LEU A 104 -20.59 -13.96 15.93
N SER A 105 -20.85 -13.93 17.24
CA SER A 105 -20.79 -12.70 18.04
C SER A 105 -19.37 -12.16 18.13
N GLY A 106 -18.39 -13.03 18.36
CA GLY A 106 -16.97 -12.66 18.34
C GLY A 106 -16.52 -12.11 16.98
N LEU A 107 -17.00 -12.69 15.88
CA LEU A 107 -16.68 -12.23 14.52
C LEU A 107 -17.24 -10.83 14.28
N ALA A 108 -18.51 -10.60 14.64
CA ALA A 108 -19.14 -9.30 14.49
C ALA A 108 -18.40 -8.21 15.28
N GLN A 109 -18.01 -8.50 16.53
CA GLN A 109 -17.23 -7.56 17.35
C GLN A 109 -15.86 -7.25 16.73
N ALA A 110 -15.12 -8.28 16.31
CA ALA A 110 -13.80 -8.12 15.69
C ALA A 110 -13.84 -7.30 14.39
N MET A 111 -14.91 -7.42 13.62
CA MET A 111 -15.13 -6.62 12.42
C MET A 111 -15.48 -5.17 12.76
N ARG A 112 -16.32 -4.93 13.77
CA ARG A 112 -16.73 -3.58 14.18
C ARG A 112 -15.56 -2.75 14.70
N ASP A 113 -14.67 -3.35 15.48
CA ASP A 113 -13.53 -2.66 16.09
C ASP A 113 -12.53 -2.13 15.05
N ARG A 114 -12.40 -2.81 13.89
CA ARG A 114 -11.38 -2.48 12.89
C ARG A 114 -11.87 -1.70 11.69
N LYS A 115 -13.19 -1.62 11.51
CA LYS A 115 -13.88 -0.91 10.42
C LYS A 115 -13.53 0.59 10.36
N THR A 116 -13.11 1.18 11.47
CA THR A 116 -12.70 2.60 11.57
C THR A 116 -11.37 2.92 10.86
N ASN A 117 -10.53 1.91 10.60
CA ASN A 117 -9.17 2.09 10.08
C ASN A 117 -8.99 1.61 8.63
N ILE A 118 -10.08 1.34 7.91
CA ILE A 118 -10.04 0.77 6.56
C ILE A 118 -10.29 1.87 5.53
N SER A 119 -9.29 2.07 4.65
CA SER A 119 -9.34 3.08 3.59
C SER A 119 -9.91 2.55 2.27
N ASP A 120 -9.88 1.23 2.06
CA ASP A 120 -10.41 0.61 0.83
C ASP A 120 -11.95 0.46 0.92
N PRO A 121 -12.73 1.13 0.05
CA PRO A 121 -14.18 1.02 0.05
C PRO A 121 -14.68 -0.38 -0.31
N GLY A 122 -13.94 -1.15 -1.13
CA GLY A 122 -14.33 -2.51 -1.52
C GLY A 122 -14.28 -3.48 -0.35
N LEU A 123 -13.15 -3.49 0.36
CA LEU A 123 -12.99 -4.26 1.60
C LEU A 123 -14.00 -3.86 2.67
N LEU A 124 -14.26 -2.56 2.84
CA LEU A 124 -15.23 -2.07 3.82
C LEU A 124 -16.65 -2.55 3.50
N ALA A 125 -17.06 -2.58 2.22
CA ALA A 125 -18.34 -3.12 1.81
C ALA A 125 -18.46 -4.62 2.12
N LEU A 126 -17.42 -5.40 1.82
CA LEU A 126 -17.39 -6.83 2.11
C LEU A 126 -17.50 -7.12 3.62
N ILE A 127 -16.76 -6.38 4.45
CA ILE A 127 -16.81 -6.51 5.91
C ILE A 127 -18.21 -6.17 6.44
N ASN A 128 -18.85 -5.13 5.90
CA ASN A 128 -20.21 -4.77 6.28
C ASN A 128 -21.22 -5.88 5.94
N GLU A 129 -21.07 -6.53 4.80
CA GLU A 129 -21.93 -7.65 4.40
C GLU A 129 -21.78 -8.84 5.35
N ILE A 130 -20.53 -9.20 5.68
CA ILE A 130 -20.23 -10.29 6.63
C ILE A 130 -20.81 -9.97 8.01
N GLU A 131 -20.59 -8.75 8.51
CA GLU A 131 -21.12 -8.26 9.78
C GLU A 131 -22.65 -8.32 9.82
N LEU A 132 -23.33 -7.76 8.81
CA LEU A 132 -24.78 -7.78 8.71
C LEU A 132 -25.33 -9.20 8.73
N ARG A 133 -24.69 -10.12 7.98
CA ARG A 133 -25.13 -11.51 7.92
C ARG A 133 -24.92 -12.24 9.24
N ALA A 134 -23.81 -11.98 9.94
CA ALA A 134 -23.57 -12.52 11.28
C ALA A 134 -24.62 -12.03 12.28
N GLU A 135 -24.93 -10.72 12.28
CA GLU A 135 -25.97 -10.14 13.15
C GLU A 135 -27.35 -10.74 12.86
N VAL A 136 -27.72 -10.88 11.58
CA VAL A 136 -29.00 -11.50 11.18
C VAL A 136 -29.08 -12.95 11.65
N GLU A 137 -27.99 -13.72 11.52
CA GLU A 137 -27.99 -15.13 11.94
C GLU A 137 -28.11 -15.27 13.47
N ILE A 138 -27.43 -14.41 14.22
CA ILE A 138 -27.60 -14.32 15.68
C ILE A 138 -29.05 -13.96 16.03
N ALA A 139 -29.62 -12.96 15.37
CA ALA A 139 -30.99 -12.50 15.62
C ALA A 139 -32.03 -13.60 15.35
N LYS A 140 -31.90 -14.33 14.24
CA LYS A 140 -32.76 -15.46 13.90
C LYS A 140 -32.77 -16.51 15.01
N TYR A 141 -31.59 -16.96 15.43
CA TYR A 141 -31.49 -18.00 16.46
C TYR A 141 -31.98 -17.51 17.83
N SER A 142 -31.74 -16.25 18.18
CA SER A 142 -32.24 -15.66 19.43
C SER A 142 -33.77 -15.44 19.44
N SER A 143 -34.41 -15.41 18.28
CA SER A 143 -35.87 -15.25 18.15
C SER A 143 -36.61 -16.58 17.96
N ASP A 144 -35.92 -17.62 17.50
CA ASP A 144 -36.46 -18.97 17.30
C ASP A 144 -36.40 -19.84 18.58
N ILE A 145 -35.73 -19.36 19.64
CA ILE A 145 -35.72 -19.94 21.01
C ILE A 145 -36.73 -19.22 21.88
#